data_AF-A0A061DCE4-F1
#
_entry.id   AF-A0A061DCE4-F1
#
_cell.length_a   1.000
_cell.length_b   1.000
_cell.length_c   1.000
_cell.angle_alpha   90.00
_cell.angle_beta   90.00
_cell.angle_gamma   90.00
#
_symmetry.space_group_name_H-M   'P 1'
#
loop_
_entity.id
_entity.type
_entity.pdbx_description
1 polymer ?
#
loop_
_entity_poly.entity_id
_entity_poly.type
_entity_poly.pdbx_seq_one_letter_code
_entity_poly.pdbx_strand_id
1 'polypeptide(L)'
;MCARLDADIADQPFAVDSPVAVLRYFPSNERHISGPQGIVELYDEKGCKSRRGVASLRAFLSFRGDEFASDEAVIRREAYVEALDCNSYKVELCLRYMVEIAGVWTLSVLLPSGEHIAGSPFDINVEPSEASSYTSTLTCVPQKGYSSQQKEFIITAKDNFGNKLRTGGTPFVATCIGAAKLISLFDCKNGQHRVICDAEDTASFSQLRVTLMGKDISNSPFVLSAKPQSTASAAEPDRFLLELGKLKTQSAKSNALYKSYGRISASLVKEQREATKSYHSTRLQIVHTLPVKFTIEDPDPTLGDKRKELIARHNQLTAEIEELSAKVRAAETVRKEVLDSLVERYDRSTKLHKEAVDAYKVVRREIGELTSSTKENRRLADALRSGDMEAVRKVQEMRTMEDTVAAYYRGTEKAENTRQRVQLVSRQYMSNEISSHMISTTPDRPNTPAFWMMEGRFKPSNKIQDE
;
A
#
# COMPACT_ATOMS: atom_id res chain seq x y z
N MET A 1 -5.96 -11.54 17.79
CA MET A 1 -5.21 -11.15 18.99
C MET A 1 -5.96 -11.69 20.19
N CYS A 2 -5.26 -12.46 21.03
CA CYS A 2 -5.79 -12.91 22.31
C CYS A 2 -5.27 -11.93 23.38
N ALA A 3 -6.17 -11.44 24.23
CA ALA A 3 -5.78 -10.64 25.38
C ALA A 3 -5.87 -11.52 26.63
N ARG A 4 -4.88 -11.44 27.52
CA ARG A 4 -4.93 -12.12 28.81
C ARG A 4 -5.03 -11.08 29.91
N LEU A 5 -5.94 -11.31 30.86
CA LEU A 5 -6.20 -10.45 31.99
C LEU A 5 -5.91 -11.28 33.25
N ASP A 6 -4.82 -10.95 33.94
CA ASP A 6 -4.46 -11.60 35.20
C ASP A 6 -5.07 -10.79 36.34
N ALA A 7 -6.23 -11.23 36.83
CA ALA A 7 -6.90 -10.62 37.99
C ALA A 7 -7.07 -11.67 39.09
N ASP A 8 -6.14 -11.67 40.05
CA ASP A 8 -6.32 -12.37 41.32
C ASP A 8 -7.31 -11.58 42.18
N ILE A 9 -8.58 -11.99 42.17
CA ILE A 9 -9.59 -11.47 43.09
C ILE A 9 -9.41 -12.20 44.42
N ALA A 10 -8.55 -11.66 45.28
CA ALA A 10 -8.52 -12.04 46.69
C ALA A 10 -9.74 -11.43 47.39
N ASP A 11 -10.54 -12.26 48.07
CA ASP A 11 -11.65 -11.87 48.93
C ASP A 11 -11.17 -10.84 49.98
N GLN A 12 -11.41 -9.55 49.73
CA GLN A 12 -11.30 -8.50 50.74
C GLN A 12 -12.68 -7.93 51.07
N PRO A 13 -13.00 -7.69 52.35
CA PRO A 13 -14.28 -7.10 52.75
C PRO A 13 -14.36 -5.64 52.31
N PHE A 14 -15.39 -5.31 51.53
CA PHE A 14 -15.63 -3.97 50.99
C PHE A 14 -16.12 -2.99 52.06
N ALA A 15 -15.51 -1.80 52.10
CA ALA A 15 -16.01 -0.66 52.87
C ALA A 15 -17.24 -0.05 52.19
N VAL A 16 -18.24 0.27 53.00
CA VAL A 16 -19.57 0.79 52.63
C VAL A 16 -19.42 2.27 52.24
N ASP A 17 -19.79 2.64 51.01
CA ASP A 17 -20.31 3.97 50.59
C ASP A 17 -20.13 4.29 49.08
N SER A 18 -20.05 3.30 48.16
CA SER A 18 -20.03 3.59 46.72
C SER A 18 -20.62 2.46 45.85
N PRO A 19 -21.26 2.75 44.70
CA PRO A 19 -21.74 1.74 43.76
C PRO A 19 -20.56 0.92 43.23
N VAL A 20 -20.68 -0.41 43.34
CA VAL A 20 -19.60 -1.35 42.96
C VAL A 20 -19.86 -1.85 41.55
N ALA A 21 -18.88 -1.75 40.65
CA ALA A 21 -18.96 -2.35 39.33
C ALA A 21 -17.83 -3.38 39.15
N VAL A 22 -18.16 -4.54 38.59
CA VAL A 22 -17.23 -5.67 38.44
C VAL A 22 -17.11 -6.03 36.96
N LEU A 23 -15.88 -6.13 36.46
CA LEU A 23 -15.59 -6.54 35.08
C LEU A 23 -15.33 -8.05 35.03
N ARG A 24 -16.08 -8.77 34.18
CA ARG A 24 -15.82 -10.18 33.84
C ARG A 24 -15.28 -10.29 32.42
N TYR A 25 -14.14 -10.95 32.27
CA TYR A 25 -13.47 -11.17 30.98
C TYR A 25 -13.90 -12.50 30.35
N PHE A 26 -14.14 -12.48 29.03
CA PHE A 26 -14.37 -13.69 28.25
C PHE A 26 -13.36 -13.74 27.09
N PRO A 27 -12.40 -14.68 27.08
CA PRO A 27 -11.55 -14.89 25.92
C PRO A 27 -12.42 -15.37 24.74
N SER A 28 -12.35 -14.67 23.61
CA SER A 28 -13.07 -15.08 22.41
C SER A 28 -12.43 -16.36 21.84
N ASN A 29 -13.12 -17.49 22.02
CA ASN A 29 -12.66 -18.80 21.54
C ASN A 29 -13.20 -19.17 20.15
N GLU A 30 -13.81 -18.24 19.41
CA GLU A 30 -14.43 -18.56 18.11
C GLU A 30 -14.04 -17.60 16.99
N ARG A 31 -13.93 -18.16 15.79
CA ARG A 31 -13.38 -17.64 14.52
C ARG A 31 -14.14 -16.44 13.90
N HIS A 32 -14.88 -15.67 14.69
CA HIS A 32 -15.54 -14.45 14.23
C HIS A 32 -14.84 -13.21 14.75
N ILE A 33 -14.94 -12.12 13.97
CA ILE A 33 -14.28 -10.82 14.13
C ILE A 33 -14.86 -10.05 15.34
N SER A 34 -15.00 -10.71 16.49
CA SER A 34 -15.24 -10.03 17.76
C SER A 34 -13.89 -9.81 18.42
N GLY A 35 -13.47 -8.55 18.48
CA GLY A 35 -12.36 -8.16 19.35
C GLY A 35 -12.63 -8.57 20.81
N PRO A 36 -11.62 -8.50 21.69
CA PRO A 36 -11.80 -8.83 23.10
C PRO A 36 -12.96 -8.04 23.72
N GLN A 37 -13.83 -8.74 24.45
CA GLN A 37 -15.01 -8.17 25.09
C GLN A 37 -14.93 -8.34 26.60
N GLY A 38 -15.37 -7.32 27.34
CA GLY A 38 -15.57 -7.38 28.77
C GLY A 38 -17.01 -7.06 29.13
N ILE A 39 -17.56 -7.73 30.14
CA ILE A 39 -18.90 -7.44 30.66
C ILE A 39 -18.73 -6.73 32.00
N VAL A 40 -19.28 -5.52 32.13
CA VAL A 40 -19.35 -4.79 33.39
C VAL A 40 -20.73 -4.97 34.00
N GLU A 41 -20.77 -5.51 35.21
CA GLU A 41 -21.98 -5.62 36.03
C GLU A 41 -22.02 -4.46 37.03
N LEU A 42 -23.16 -3.76 37.14
CA LEU A 42 -23.36 -2.66 38.07
C LEU A 42 -24.12 -3.12 39.32
N TYR A 43 -23.61 -2.79 40.50
CA TYR A 43 -24.22 -3.07 41.80
C TYR A 43 -24.53 -1.77 42.56
N ASP A 44 -25.67 -1.75 43.24
CA ASP A 44 -26.10 -0.70 44.16
C ASP A 44 -25.33 -0.79 45.49
N GLU A 45 -25.43 0.24 46.35
CA GLU A 45 -24.78 0.31 47.67
C GLU A 45 -25.14 -0.88 48.59
N LYS A 46 -26.28 -1.52 48.32
CA LYS A 46 -26.76 -2.73 49.02
C LYS A 46 -26.22 -4.03 48.43
N GLY A 47 -25.27 -3.98 47.50
CA GLY A 47 -24.73 -5.15 46.79
C GLY A 47 -25.72 -5.83 45.84
N CYS A 48 -26.84 -5.16 45.53
CA CYS A 48 -27.85 -5.69 44.61
C CYS A 48 -27.59 -5.21 43.17
N LYS A 49 -27.78 -6.08 42.17
CA LYS A 49 -27.62 -5.68 40.76
C LYS A 49 -28.56 -4.52 40.40
N SER A 50 -28.01 -3.48 39.78
CA SER A 50 -28.77 -2.29 39.41
C SER A 50 -29.79 -2.60 38.31
N ARG A 51 -31.03 -2.14 38.50
CA ARG A 51 -32.15 -2.29 37.56
C ARG A 51 -32.42 -1.03 36.73
N ARG A 52 -31.76 0.09 37.01
CA ARG A 52 -31.97 1.36 36.29
C ARG A 52 -30.95 1.54 35.18
N GLY A 53 -31.46 1.94 34.02
CA GLY A 53 -30.70 2.14 32.80
C GLY A 53 -29.61 3.21 32.92
N VAL A 54 -28.42 2.79 32.49
CA VAL A 54 -27.31 3.54 31.88
C VAL A 54 -26.71 4.68 32.72
N ALA A 55 -25.84 4.30 33.66
CA ALA A 55 -24.71 5.18 34.00
C ALA A 55 -23.80 5.27 32.77
N SER A 56 -23.55 6.48 32.27
CA SER A 56 -22.59 6.74 31.18
C SER A 56 -21.16 6.48 31.64
N LEU A 57 -20.76 5.21 31.72
CA LEU A 57 -19.38 4.83 32.00
C LEU A 57 -18.47 5.34 30.89
N ARG A 58 -17.27 5.79 31.26
CA ARG A 58 -16.21 6.12 30.31
C ARG A 58 -15.09 5.10 30.47
N ALA A 59 -14.69 4.49 29.36
CA ALA A 59 -13.60 3.53 29.35
C ALA A 59 -12.50 4.01 28.39
N PHE A 60 -11.26 3.97 28.86
CA PHE A 60 -10.08 4.37 28.09
C PHE A 60 -9.02 3.28 28.16
N LEU A 61 -8.42 2.96 27.02
CA LEU A 61 -7.18 2.19 26.96
C LEU A 61 -6.00 3.16 26.90
N SER A 62 -4.97 2.88 27.68
CA SER A 62 -3.69 3.58 27.61
C SER A 62 -2.56 2.58 27.43
N PHE A 63 -1.76 2.79 26.39
CA PHE A 63 -0.60 1.95 26.10
C PHE A 63 0.55 2.33 27.03
N ARG A 64 1.08 1.36 27.77
CA ARG A 64 2.24 1.56 28.65
C ARG A 64 3.57 1.26 27.97
N GLY A 65 3.53 0.62 26.81
CA GLY A 65 4.73 0.24 26.06
C GLY A 65 4.75 -1.24 25.71
N ASP A 66 5.63 -1.55 24.76
CA ASP A 66 6.13 -2.90 24.57
C ASP A 66 7.37 -3.04 25.46
N GLU A 67 7.56 -4.19 26.14
CA GLU A 67 8.70 -4.43 27.05
C GLU A 67 10.07 -4.21 26.38
N PHE A 68 10.10 -4.10 25.05
CA PHE A 68 11.29 -3.96 24.21
C PHE A 68 11.41 -2.62 23.47
N ALA A 69 10.46 -1.69 23.64
CA ALA A 69 10.49 -0.35 23.04
C ALA A 69 10.19 0.71 24.12
N SER A 70 11.23 1.19 24.79
CA SER A 70 11.13 2.08 25.97
C SER A 70 10.68 3.52 25.68
N ASP A 71 10.61 3.92 24.41
CA ASP A 71 10.53 5.34 24.01
C ASP A 71 9.22 5.71 23.28
N GLU A 72 8.20 4.86 23.30
CA GLU A 72 6.93 5.20 22.67
C GLU A 72 6.07 6.12 23.53
N ALA A 73 5.53 7.18 22.91
CA ALA A 73 4.61 8.10 23.55
C ALA A 73 3.36 7.35 24.03
N VAL A 74 2.84 7.71 25.20
CA VAL A 74 1.61 7.11 25.77
C VAL A 74 0.45 7.30 24.78
N ILE A 75 0.04 6.22 24.12
CA ILE A 75 -1.10 6.22 23.21
C ILE A 75 -2.37 5.98 24.03
N ARG A 76 -3.31 6.92 23.97
CA ARG A 76 -4.64 6.78 24.60
C ARG A 76 -5.70 6.56 23.54
N ARG A 77 -6.52 5.53 23.70
CA ARG A 77 -7.68 5.23 22.85
C ARG A 77 -8.95 5.10 23.71
N GLU A 78 -10.08 5.52 23.16
CA GLU A 78 -11.39 5.34 23.80
C GLU A 78 -11.90 3.92 23.54
N ALA A 79 -12.49 3.29 24.56
CA ALA A 79 -13.18 2.02 24.41
C ALA A 79 -14.69 2.27 24.23
N TYR A 80 -15.30 1.51 23.34
CA TYR A 80 -16.73 1.62 23.09
C TYR A 80 -17.50 0.86 24.17
N VAL A 81 -18.44 1.55 24.80
CA VAL A 81 -19.34 0.99 25.82
C VAL A 81 -20.72 0.87 25.20
N GLU A 82 -21.24 -0.34 25.09
CA GLU A 82 -22.58 -0.63 24.58
C GLU A 82 -23.41 -1.27 25.70
N ALA A 83 -24.61 -0.76 25.94
CA ALA A 83 -25.51 -1.38 26.90
C ALA A 83 -26.19 -2.60 26.27
N LEU A 84 -26.00 -3.78 26.86
CA LEU A 84 -26.73 -4.99 26.51
C LEU A 84 -27.96 -5.06 27.40
N ASP A 85 -29.14 -4.82 26.81
CA ASP A 85 -30.41 -5.04 27.49
C ASP A 85 -30.70 -6.53 27.51
N CYS A 86 -30.34 -7.18 28.61
CA CYS A 86 -30.52 -8.62 28.81
C CYS A 86 -31.75 -8.84 29.72
N ASN A 87 -32.94 -8.89 29.11
CA ASN A 87 -34.23 -9.24 29.72
C ASN A 87 -34.52 -8.62 31.11
N SER A 88 -35.33 -7.56 31.16
CA SER A 88 -36.15 -6.98 32.26
C SER A 88 -35.63 -6.87 33.71
N TYR A 89 -34.51 -7.47 34.10
CA TYR A 89 -34.01 -7.52 35.48
C TYR A 89 -32.49 -7.36 35.62
N LYS A 90 -31.73 -7.24 34.51
CA LYS A 90 -30.27 -7.06 34.53
C LYS A 90 -29.83 -6.05 33.48
N VAL A 91 -28.99 -5.11 33.88
CA VAL A 91 -28.26 -4.22 32.95
C VAL A 91 -26.81 -4.68 32.94
N GLU A 92 -26.36 -5.21 31.81
CA GLU A 92 -24.97 -5.59 31.56
C GLU A 92 -24.40 -4.63 30.51
N LEU A 93 -23.21 -4.09 30.76
CA LEU A 93 -22.53 -3.23 29.79
C LEU A 93 -21.44 -4.04 29.09
N CYS A 94 -21.46 -4.07 27.76
CA CYS A 94 -20.42 -4.65 26.94
C CYS A 94 -19.38 -3.59 26.60
N LEU A 95 -18.14 -3.83 27.00
CA LEU A 95 -16.98 -3.07 26.57
C LEU A 95 -16.36 -3.76 25.36
N ARG A 96 -16.24 -3.03 24.26
CA ARG A 96 -15.54 -3.48 23.05
C ARG A 96 -14.39 -2.54 22.75
N TYR A 97 -13.22 -3.13 22.53
CA TYR A 97 -12.02 -2.40 22.15
C TYR A 97 -11.26 -3.14 21.06
N MET A 98 -10.61 -2.38 20.17
CA MET A 98 -9.72 -2.90 19.14
C MET A 98 -8.32 -2.34 19.36
N VAL A 99 -7.37 -3.25 19.48
CA VAL A 99 -5.96 -2.94 19.70
C VAL A 99 -5.19 -3.48 18.50
N GLU A 100 -4.31 -2.66 17.94
CA GLU A 100 -3.47 -3.01 16.79
C GLU A 100 -2.02 -3.28 17.20
N ILE A 101 -1.60 -2.77 18.37
CA ILE A 101 -0.23 -2.85 18.88
C ILE A 101 -0.18 -3.87 20.01
N ALA A 102 0.64 -4.91 19.85
CA ALA A 102 0.90 -5.87 20.90
C ALA A 102 1.72 -5.23 22.04
N GLY A 103 1.47 -5.61 23.28
CA GLY A 103 2.15 -5.08 24.45
C GLY A 103 1.23 -4.89 25.65
N VAL A 104 1.68 -4.10 26.62
CA VAL A 104 0.97 -3.90 27.89
C VAL A 104 0.08 -2.67 27.80
N TRP A 105 -1.20 -2.89 28.03
CA TRP A 105 -2.24 -1.87 28.00
C TRP A 105 -2.90 -1.76 29.37
N THR A 106 -3.33 -0.56 29.74
CA THR A 106 -4.17 -0.35 30.91
C THR A 106 -5.56 0.08 30.49
N LEU A 107 -6.57 -0.69 30.88
CA LEU A 107 -7.98 -0.34 30.72
C LEU A 107 -8.48 0.37 31.98
N SER A 108 -8.72 1.67 31.85
CA SER A 108 -9.31 2.49 32.89
C SER A 108 -10.80 2.66 32.61
N VAL A 109 -11.63 2.03 33.45
CA VAL A 109 -13.08 2.24 33.46
C VAL A 109 -13.43 3.18 34.60
N LEU A 110 -14.09 4.28 34.26
CA LEU A 110 -14.40 5.42 35.12
C LEU A 110 -15.91 5.64 35.20
N LEU A 111 -16.40 5.93 36.40
CA LEU A 111 -17.74 6.43 36.65
C LEU A 111 -17.90 7.87 36.10
N PRO A 112 -19.14 8.36 35.91
CA PRO A 112 -19.38 9.76 35.55
C PRO A 112 -18.75 10.78 36.52
N SER A 113 -18.55 10.40 37.79
CA SER A 113 -17.84 11.19 38.80
C SER A 113 -16.34 11.36 38.52
N GLY A 114 -15.78 10.55 37.62
CA GLY A 114 -14.35 10.49 37.35
C GLY A 114 -13.57 9.49 38.23
N GLU A 115 -14.26 8.72 39.06
CA GLU A 115 -13.65 7.69 39.92
C GLU A 115 -13.52 6.35 39.19
N HIS A 116 -12.47 5.59 39.51
CA HIS A 116 -12.29 4.24 38.98
C HIS A 116 -13.28 3.28 39.62
N ILE A 117 -13.82 2.36 38.82
CA ILE A 117 -14.58 1.23 39.35
C ILE A 117 -13.67 0.25 40.11
N ALA A 118 -14.25 -0.64 40.91
CA ALA A 118 -13.49 -1.67 41.60
C ALA A 118 -12.65 -2.51 40.61
N GLY A 119 -11.36 -2.65 40.89
CA GLY A 119 -10.39 -3.35 40.04
C GLY A 119 -9.83 -2.55 38.87
N SER A 120 -10.37 -1.36 38.58
CA SER A 120 -9.81 -0.43 37.58
C SER A 120 -8.69 0.40 38.21
N PRO A 121 -7.57 0.64 37.52
CA PRO A 121 -7.26 0.22 36.15
C PRO A 121 -6.85 -1.26 36.03
N PHE A 122 -7.26 -1.90 34.93
CA PHE A 122 -6.92 -3.29 34.62
C PHE A 122 -5.70 -3.38 33.70
N ASP A 123 -4.71 -4.19 34.04
CA ASP A 123 -3.59 -4.49 33.15
C ASP A 123 -4.00 -5.58 32.14
N ILE A 124 -3.77 -5.30 30.85
CA ILE A 124 -4.11 -6.16 29.72
C ILE A 124 -2.84 -6.42 28.94
N ASN A 125 -2.42 -7.69 28.85
CA ASN A 125 -1.34 -8.09 27.97
C ASN A 125 -1.93 -8.54 26.62
N VAL A 126 -1.60 -7.81 25.56
CA VAL A 126 -2.03 -8.12 24.20
C VAL A 126 -0.88 -8.82 23.46
N GLU A 127 -1.07 -10.09 23.13
CA GLU A 127 -0.06 -10.84 22.39
C GLU A 127 -0.17 -10.60 20.87
N PRO A 128 0.96 -10.63 20.14
CA PRO A 128 0.96 -10.59 18.68
C PRO A 128 0.10 -11.70 18.09
N SER A 129 -0.51 -11.44 16.94
CA SER A 129 -1.25 -12.48 16.21
C SER A 129 -0.29 -13.44 15.47
N GLU A 130 -0.84 -14.46 14.80
CA GLU A 130 -0.08 -15.32 13.90
C GLU A 130 0.73 -14.53 12.87
N ALA A 131 1.87 -15.10 12.47
CA ALA A 131 2.77 -14.48 11.49
C ALA A 131 2.07 -14.27 10.14
N SER A 132 2.28 -13.10 9.54
CA SER A 132 1.79 -12.74 8.22
C SER A 132 2.93 -12.62 7.23
N SER A 133 2.73 -13.14 6.02
CA SER A 133 3.71 -13.03 4.94
C SER A 133 3.92 -11.58 4.50
N TYR A 134 2.88 -10.75 4.59
CA TYR A 134 2.89 -9.39 4.05
C TYR A 134 3.72 -8.40 4.86
N THR A 135 3.93 -8.67 6.15
CA THR A 135 4.61 -7.78 7.09
C THR A 135 5.93 -8.37 7.59
N SER A 136 6.08 -9.70 7.59
CA SER A 136 7.34 -10.35 7.94
C SER A 136 8.44 -9.96 6.97
N THR A 137 9.63 -9.66 7.49
CA THR A 137 10.71 -9.07 6.70
C THR A 137 11.95 -9.96 6.66
N LEU A 138 12.59 -10.04 5.49
CA LEU A 138 13.92 -10.60 5.32
C LEU A 138 14.98 -9.49 5.34
N THR A 139 16.03 -9.69 6.14
CA THR A 139 17.17 -8.75 6.26
C THR A 139 18.50 -9.48 6.10
N CYS A 140 19.44 -8.88 5.37
CA CYS A 140 20.80 -9.40 5.20
C CYS A 140 21.71 -8.85 6.31
N VAL A 141 22.48 -9.72 6.97
CA VAL A 141 23.43 -9.31 8.00
C VAL A 141 24.73 -8.86 7.31
N PRO A 142 25.17 -7.60 7.50
CA PRO A 142 26.41 -7.12 6.90
C PRO A 142 27.61 -7.83 7.54
N GLN A 143 28.31 -8.66 6.77
CA GLN A 143 29.55 -9.29 7.21
C GLN A 143 30.70 -8.27 7.15
N LYS A 144 31.35 -8.03 8.29
CA LYS A 144 32.56 -7.19 8.38
C LYS A 144 33.79 -8.08 8.47
N GLY A 145 34.67 -8.03 7.47
CA GLY A 145 36.07 -8.45 7.62
C GLY A 145 36.50 -9.79 7.02
N TYR A 146 35.58 -10.67 6.57
CA TYR A 146 35.95 -11.91 5.86
C TYR A 146 35.06 -12.13 4.65
N SER A 147 35.68 -12.34 3.48
CA SER A 147 34.99 -12.68 2.23
C SER A 147 34.62 -14.17 2.23
N SER A 148 33.67 -14.58 3.08
CA SER A 148 33.05 -15.90 2.94
C SER A 148 31.95 -15.84 1.88
N GLN A 149 31.85 -16.87 1.04
CA GLN A 149 30.73 -17.04 0.09
C GLN A 149 29.38 -17.26 0.81
N GLN A 150 29.43 -17.58 2.10
CA GLN A 150 28.27 -17.72 2.97
C GLN A 150 27.70 -16.35 3.32
N LYS A 151 26.41 -16.16 3.06
CA LYS A 151 25.62 -14.99 3.45
C LYS A 151 24.61 -15.38 4.51
N GLU A 152 24.48 -14.51 5.49
CA GLU A 152 23.55 -14.68 6.60
C GLU A 152 22.36 -13.71 6.46
N PHE A 153 21.17 -14.26 6.65
CA PHE A 153 19.91 -13.52 6.65
C PHE A 153 19.14 -13.79 7.93
N ILE A 154 18.43 -12.76 8.38
CA ILE A 154 17.51 -12.84 9.51
C ILE A 154 16.11 -12.56 8.98
N ILE A 155 15.22 -13.54 9.14
CA ILE A 155 13.78 -13.38 8.97
C ILE A 155 13.24 -12.88 10.32
N THR A 156 12.55 -11.75 10.31
CA THR A 156 11.79 -11.27 11.47
C THR A 156 10.31 -11.56 11.24
N ALA A 157 9.74 -12.49 12.00
CA ALA A 157 8.32 -12.82 11.94
C ALA A 157 7.50 -11.68 12.54
N LYS A 158 6.51 -11.22 11.79
CA LYS A 158 5.57 -10.19 12.23
C LYS A 158 4.14 -10.61 11.95
N ASP A 159 3.22 -10.17 12.79
CA ASP A 159 1.79 -10.37 12.57
C ASP A 159 1.24 -9.41 11.49
N ASN A 160 -0.05 -9.52 11.16
CA ASN A 160 -0.65 -8.69 10.11
C ASN A 160 -0.67 -7.17 10.41
N PHE A 161 -0.44 -6.77 11.66
CA PHE A 161 -0.37 -5.38 12.09
C PHE A 161 1.08 -4.88 12.20
N GLY A 162 2.07 -5.75 11.97
CA GLY A 162 3.48 -5.44 12.03
C GLY A 162 4.11 -5.63 13.41
N ASN A 163 3.39 -6.22 14.37
CA ASN A 163 3.93 -6.56 15.68
C ASN A 163 4.90 -7.74 15.55
N LYS A 164 6.03 -7.68 16.24
CA LYS A 164 7.02 -8.77 16.25
C LYS A 164 6.48 -9.94 17.05
N LEU A 165 6.58 -11.14 16.50
CA LEU A 165 6.26 -12.34 17.27
C LEU A 165 7.34 -12.54 18.36
N ARG A 166 6.91 -13.01 19.53
CA ARG A 166 7.81 -13.29 20.68
C ARG A 166 8.23 -14.74 20.74
N THR A 167 7.43 -15.63 20.16
CA THR A 167 7.67 -17.07 20.13
C THR A 167 8.10 -17.51 18.74
N GLY A 168 8.91 -18.56 18.67
CA GLY A 168 9.16 -19.27 17.40
C GLY A 168 7.97 -20.13 16.96
N GLY A 169 8.25 -21.11 16.11
CA GLY A 169 7.28 -22.07 15.58
C GLY A 169 6.65 -21.64 14.26
N THR A 170 7.07 -20.51 13.67
CA THR A 170 6.56 -20.07 12.38
C THR A 170 7.19 -20.90 11.25
N PRO A 171 6.40 -21.58 10.40
CA PRO A 171 6.91 -22.49 9.39
C PRO A 171 7.34 -21.75 8.11
N PHE A 172 8.42 -20.98 8.18
CA PHE A 172 9.03 -20.39 6.98
C PHE A 172 9.69 -21.46 6.12
N VAL A 173 9.58 -21.30 4.80
CA VAL A 173 10.26 -22.13 3.82
C VAL A 173 11.22 -21.26 3.01
N ALA A 174 12.51 -21.52 3.13
CA ALA A 174 13.56 -20.87 2.35
C ALA A 174 13.97 -21.78 1.18
N THR A 175 14.19 -21.19 0.01
CA THR A 175 14.62 -21.90 -1.20
C THR A 175 15.59 -21.01 -1.98
N CYS A 176 16.75 -21.56 -2.32
CA CYS A 176 17.70 -20.88 -3.20
C CYS A 176 17.45 -21.25 -4.66
N ILE A 177 17.56 -20.29 -5.55
CA ILE A 177 17.41 -20.45 -7.00
C ILE A 177 18.72 -19.99 -7.66
N GLY A 178 19.19 -20.74 -8.66
CA GLY A 178 20.47 -20.48 -9.35
C GLY A 178 21.66 -21.14 -8.65
N ALA A 179 22.83 -20.51 -8.70
CA ALA A 179 24.07 -21.03 -8.10
C ALA A 179 24.19 -20.71 -6.60
N ALA A 180 23.07 -20.73 -5.88
CA ALA A 180 23.06 -20.58 -4.43
C ALA A 180 22.54 -21.86 -3.79
N LYS A 181 23.14 -22.22 -2.65
CA LYS A 181 22.79 -23.40 -1.87
C LYS A 181 22.33 -22.97 -0.48
N LEU A 182 21.15 -23.41 -0.08
CA LEU A 182 20.70 -23.23 1.30
C LEU A 182 21.54 -24.15 2.22
N ILE A 183 22.22 -23.57 3.20
CA ILE A 183 23.01 -24.32 4.19
C ILE A 183 22.13 -24.70 5.37
N SER A 184 21.46 -23.71 5.97
CA SER A 184 20.65 -23.94 7.16
C SER A 184 19.55 -22.90 7.31
N LEU A 185 18.41 -23.35 7.84
CA LEU A 185 17.32 -22.51 8.34
C LEU A 185 17.08 -22.91 9.81
N PHE A 186 17.31 -21.98 10.72
CA PHE A 186 17.22 -22.22 12.16
C PHE A 186 16.21 -21.25 12.80
N ASP A 187 15.30 -21.78 13.60
CA ASP A 187 14.37 -21.00 14.42
C ASP A 187 15.03 -20.63 15.76
N CYS A 188 15.22 -19.34 16.00
CA CYS A 188 15.82 -18.82 17.23
C CYS A 188 14.84 -18.83 18.42
N LYS A 189 13.59 -19.28 18.23
CA LYS A 189 12.51 -19.34 19.23
C LYS A 189 12.09 -17.99 19.82
N ASN A 190 12.53 -16.89 19.23
CA ASN A 190 12.27 -15.52 19.65
C ASN A 190 11.55 -14.70 18.56
N GLY A 191 10.81 -15.38 17.68
CA GLY A 191 10.17 -14.77 16.49
C GLY A 191 11.14 -14.41 15.36
N GLN A 192 12.42 -14.78 15.47
CA GLN A 192 13.39 -14.65 14.39
C GLN A 192 13.87 -16.01 13.89
N HIS A 193 14.13 -16.09 12.58
CA HIS A 193 14.76 -17.25 11.97
C HIS A 193 16.05 -16.82 11.29
N ARG A 194 17.10 -17.61 11.50
CA ARG A 194 18.42 -17.41 10.90
C ARG A 194 18.54 -18.30 9.66
N VAL A 195 18.84 -17.68 8.53
CA VAL A 195 19.06 -18.36 7.25
C VAL A 195 20.51 -18.17 6.85
N ILE A 196 21.18 -19.27 6.54
CA ILE A 196 22.54 -19.25 6.00
C ILE A 196 22.46 -19.87 4.62
N CYS A 197 22.94 -19.15 3.61
CA CYS A 197 23.07 -19.67 2.26
C CYS A 197 24.46 -19.38 1.70
N ASP A 198 24.95 -20.31 0.89
CA ASP A 198 26.17 -20.15 0.12
C ASP A 198 25.82 -19.61 -1.27
N ALA A 199 26.53 -18.61 -1.75
CA ALA A 199 26.33 -18.08 -3.10
C ALA A 199 27.68 -17.90 -3.78
N GLU A 200 27.85 -18.50 -4.95
CA GLU A 200 29.04 -18.30 -5.75
C GLU A 200 29.06 -16.88 -6.34
N ASP A 201 30.04 -16.07 -5.98
CA ASP A 201 30.23 -14.71 -6.52
C ASP A 201 30.45 -14.72 -8.04
N THR A 202 30.89 -15.86 -8.60
CA THR A 202 31.14 -16.04 -10.02
C THR A 202 29.88 -16.26 -10.86
N ALA A 203 28.75 -16.59 -10.24
CA ALA A 203 27.54 -16.97 -10.93
C ALA A 203 26.82 -15.77 -11.60
N SER A 204 26.16 -16.05 -12.73
CA SER A 204 25.35 -15.05 -13.44
C SER A 204 24.09 -14.65 -12.66
N PHE A 205 23.49 -15.59 -11.94
CA PHE A 205 22.25 -15.39 -11.20
C PHE A 205 22.16 -16.30 -9.97
N SER A 206 21.87 -15.70 -8.82
CA SER A 206 21.53 -16.40 -7.60
C SER A 206 20.52 -15.61 -6.78
N GLN A 207 19.52 -16.29 -6.22
CA GLN A 207 18.42 -15.68 -5.50
C GLN A 207 17.99 -16.53 -4.30
N LEU A 208 17.69 -15.89 -3.18
CA LEU A 208 17.06 -16.49 -2.01
C LEU A 208 15.59 -16.12 -1.99
N ARG A 209 14.73 -17.13 -2.07
CA ARG A 209 13.28 -16.99 -1.92
C ARG A 209 12.86 -17.49 -0.54
N VAL A 210 12.09 -16.70 0.19
CA VAL A 210 11.52 -17.10 1.49
C VAL A 210 10.01 -16.93 1.43
N THR A 211 9.30 -17.99 1.77
CA THR A 211 7.84 -18.04 1.75
C THR A 211 7.26 -18.44 3.10
N LEU A 212 6.06 -17.96 3.38
CA LEU A 212 5.22 -18.35 4.50
C LEU A 212 3.85 -18.74 3.95
N MET A 213 3.39 -19.97 4.21
CA MET A 213 2.14 -20.51 3.64
C MET A 213 2.06 -20.39 2.11
N GLY A 214 3.19 -20.59 1.43
CA GLY A 214 3.30 -20.51 -0.04
C GLY A 214 3.33 -19.08 -0.61
N LYS A 215 3.28 -18.03 0.21
CA LYS A 215 3.39 -16.62 -0.21
C LYS A 215 4.76 -16.06 0.13
N ASP A 216 5.33 -15.26 -0.77
CA ASP A 216 6.60 -14.57 -0.52
C ASP A 216 6.46 -13.55 0.61
N ILE A 217 7.49 -13.48 1.46
CA ILE A 217 7.57 -12.47 2.53
C ILE A 217 8.10 -11.14 1.99
N SER A 218 7.96 -10.05 2.77
CA SER A 218 8.53 -8.76 2.37
C SER A 218 10.04 -8.88 2.15
N ASN A 219 10.52 -8.31 1.04
CA ASN A 219 11.90 -8.41 0.53
C ASN A 219 12.31 -9.80 -0.02
N SER A 220 11.38 -10.77 -0.09
CA SER A 220 11.52 -11.96 -0.92
C SER A 220 10.89 -11.72 -2.30
N PRO A 221 11.53 -12.16 -3.39
CA PRO A 221 12.78 -12.90 -3.44
C PRO A 221 14.03 -11.97 -3.47
N PHE A 222 15.09 -12.33 -2.74
CA PHE A 222 16.30 -11.53 -2.54
C PHE A 222 17.43 -11.98 -3.48
N VAL A 223 17.99 -11.06 -4.27
CA VAL A 223 19.08 -11.36 -5.23
C VAL A 223 20.43 -11.40 -4.49
N LEU A 224 21.12 -12.54 -4.52
CA LEU A 224 22.36 -12.79 -3.79
C LEU A 224 23.60 -12.34 -4.57
N SER A 225 23.64 -12.65 -5.86
CA SER A 225 24.66 -12.22 -6.81
C SER A 225 24.02 -12.18 -8.19
N ALA A 226 24.10 -11.01 -8.83
CA ALA A 226 23.83 -10.85 -10.24
C ALA A 226 25.09 -10.24 -10.85
N LYS A 227 25.89 -11.04 -11.56
CA LYS A 227 26.82 -10.43 -12.51
C LYS A 227 25.97 -9.71 -13.55
N PRO A 228 26.26 -8.44 -13.88
CA PRO A 228 25.64 -7.83 -15.03
C PRO A 228 26.02 -8.68 -16.24
N GLN A 229 25.06 -9.37 -16.85
CA GLN A 229 25.26 -9.96 -18.16
C GLN A 229 25.58 -8.80 -19.09
N SER A 230 26.85 -8.68 -19.49
CA SER A 230 27.26 -7.80 -20.58
C SER A 230 26.79 -8.42 -21.90
N THR A 231 25.49 -8.46 -22.11
CA THR A 231 24.88 -8.74 -23.41
C THR A 231 23.97 -7.58 -23.72
N ALA A 232 24.52 -6.64 -24.50
CA ALA A 232 23.87 -5.57 -25.23
C ALA A 232 23.06 -4.54 -24.41
N SER A 233 23.49 -3.28 -24.54
CA SER A 233 22.91 -2.06 -23.99
C SER A 233 23.14 -1.86 -22.49
N ALA A 234 24.39 -1.48 -22.17
CA ALA A 234 24.66 -0.68 -20.99
C ALA A 234 23.86 0.62 -21.09
N ALA A 235 22.63 0.61 -20.54
CA ALA A 235 21.94 1.84 -20.20
C ALA A 235 22.79 2.53 -19.13
N GLU A 236 23.22 3.74 -19.45
CA GLU A 236 23.84 4.70 -18.54
C GLU A 236 23.18 4.61 -17.15
N PRO A 237 23.92 4.73 -16.03
CA PRO A 237 23.33 4.79 -14.69
C PRO A 237 22.16 5.76 -14.73
N ASP A 238 20.96 5.24 -14.46
CA ASP A 238 19.66 5.83 -14.76
C ASP A 238 19.71 7.36 -14.65
N ARG A 239 19.91 8.04 -15.79
CA ARG A 239 20.00 9.50 -15.87
C ARG A 239 18.79 10.16 -15.21
N PHE A 240 17.68 9.43 -15.16
CA PHE A 240 16.47 9.70 -14.40
C PHE A 240 16.68 9.77 -12.88
N LEU A 241 17.35 8.81 -12.25
CA LEU A 241 17.69 8.85 -10.83
C LEU A 241 18.63 10.02 -10.51
N LEU A 242 19.55 10.33 -11.43
CA LEU A 242 20.41 11.49 -11.31
C LEU A 242 19.62 12.81 -11.37
N GLU A 243 18.66 12.93 -12.28
CA GLU A 243 17.76 14.09 -12.40
C GLU A 243 16.79 14.22 -11.22
N LEU A 244 16.26 13.11 -10.70
CA LEU A 244 15.48 13.10 -9.45
C LEU A 244 16.33 13.54 -8.25
N GLY A 245 17.59 13.12 -8.18
CA GLY A 245 18.54 13.60 -7.17
C GLY A 245 18.76 15.11 -7.27
N LYS A 246 18.94 15.63 -8.49
CA LYS A 246 19.03 17.08 -8.75
C LYS A 246 17.75 17.80 -8.33
N LEU A 247 16.57 17.27 -8.63
CA LEU A 247 15.29 17.87 -8.23
C LEU A 247 15.14 17.91 -6.71
N LYS A 248 15.50 16.83 -6.01
CA LYS A 248 15.43 16.74 -4.54
C LYS A 248 16.36 17.77 -3.89
N THR A 249 17.59 17.88 -4.38
CA THR A 249 18.56 18.87 -3.87
C THR A 249 18.12 20.31 -4.15
N GLN A 250 17.57 20.59 -5.33
CA GLN A 250 17.03 21.91 -5.67
C GLN A 250 15.78 22.26 -4.86
N SER A 251 14.88 21.31 -4.62
CA SER A 251 13.72 21.49 -3.76
C SER A 251 14.13 21.79 -2.31
N ALA A 252 15.13 21.08 -1.78
CA ALA A 252 15.66 21.35 -0.45
C ALA A 252 16.28 22.76 -0.35
N LYS A 253 17.04 23.19 -1.36
CA LYS A 253 17.61 24.55 -1.45
C LYS A 253 16.51 25.62 -1.51
N SER A 254 15.50 25.43 -2.36
CA SER A 254 14.36 26.35 -2.47
C SER A 254 13.60 26.48 -1.15
N ASN A 255 13.30 25.36 -0.48
CA ASN A 255 12.65 25.36 0.83
C ASN A 255 13.48 26.07 1.92
N ALA A 256 14.81 25.91 1.91
CA ALA A 256 15.69 26.63 2.82
C ALA A 256 15.65 28.15 2.58
N LEU A 257 15.62 28.59 1.32
CA LEU A 257 15.48 29.99 0.94
C LEU A 257 14.13 30.59 1.34
N TYR A 258 13.02 29.85 1.22
CA TYR A 258 11.72 30.32 1.71
C TYR A 258 11.72 30.49 3.23
N LYS A 259 12.37 29.57 3.97
CA LYS A 259 12.51 29.70 5.42
C LYS A 259 13.35 30.91 5.82
N SER A 260 14.45 31.19 5.12
CA SER A 260 15.26 32.38 5.40
C SER A 260 14.51 33.67 5.06
N TYR A 261 13.83 33.70 3.91
CA TYR A 261 12.97 34.82 3.51
C TYR A 261 11.88 35.10 4.55
N GLY A 262 11.19 34.06 5.04
CA GLY A 262 10.16 34.20 6.07
C GLY A 262 10.68 34.73 7.42
N ARG A 263 11.92 34.39 7.81
CA ARG A 263 12.53 34.94 9.03
C ARG A 263 12.87 36.41 8.87
N ILE A 264 13.45 36.79 7.73
CA ILE A 264 13.88 38.16 7.46
C ILE A 264 12.66 39.07 7.28
N SER A 265 11.62 38.62 6.58
CA SER A 265 10.38 39.39 6.44
C SER A 265 9.67 39.60 7.79
N ALA A 266 9.64 38.59 8.65
CA ALA A 266 9.11 38.74 10.01
C ALA A 266 9.94 39.74 10.85
N SER A 267 11.27 39.75 10.69
CA SER A 267 12.15 40.72 11.33
C SER A 267 11.88 42.15 10.83
N LEU A 268 11.69 42.33 9.53
CA LEU A 268 11.35 43.63 8.94
C LEU A 268 10.02 44.18 9.50
N VAL A 269 8.99 43.33 9.60
CA VAL A 269 7.69 43.71 10.18
C VAL A 269 7.83 44.09 11.66
N LYS A 270 8.68 43.40 12.41
CA LYS A 270 8.97 43.73 13.81
C LYS A 270 9.63 45.11 13.93
N GLU A 271 10.68 45.36 13.15
CA GLU A 271 11.37 46.66 13.10
C GLU A 271 10.44 47.80 12.68
N GLN A 272 9.57 47.58 11.67
CA GLN A 272 8.55 48.56 11.28
C GLN A 272 7.56 48.87 12.42
N ARG A 273 7.11 47.86 13.17
CA ARG A 273 6.24 48.06 14.34
C ARG A 273 6.95 48.83 15.45
N GLU A 274 8.21 48.54 15.71
CA GLU A 274 9.02 49.23 16.73
C GLU A 274 9.28 50.69 16.33
N ALA A 275 9.63 50.95 15.07
CA ALA A 275 9.75 52.30 14.53
C ALA A 275 8.42 53.08 14.61
N THR A 276 7.29 52.44 14.32
CA THR A 276 5.96 53.07 14.40
C THR A 276 5.60 53.40 15.85
N LYS A 277 5.85 52.47 16.79
CA LYS A 277 5.64 52.70 18.23
C LYS A 277 6.53 53.84 18.75
N SER A 278 7.80 53.84 18.36
CA SER A 278 8.73 54.90 18.71
C SER A 278 8.23 56.25 18.18
N TYR A 279 7.85 56.34 16.91
CA TYR A 279 7.29 57.57 16.31
C TYR A 279 6.01 58.05 17.00
N HIS A 280 5.09 57.14 17.35
CA HIS A 280 3.87 57.50 18.07
C HIS A 280 4.17 58.02 19.48
N SER A 281 5.14 57.41 20.17
CA SER A 281 5.58 57.86 21.50
C SER A 281 6.26 59.23 21.48
N THR A 282 7.11 59.52 20.48
CA THR A 282 7.75 60.84 20.34
C THR A 282 6.75 61.91 19.94
N ARG A 283 5.81 61.59 19.03
CA ARG A 283 4.79 62.53 18.55
C ARG A 283 3.78 62.92 19.64
N LEU A 284 3.44 61.98 20.53
CA LEU A 284 2.43 62.23 21.56
C LEU A 284 3.01 62.82 22.84
N GLN A 285 4.34 62.88 23.02
CA GLN A 285 5.00 63.23 24.30
C GLN A 285 4.51 62.41 25.51
N ILE A 286 3.88 61.25 25.27
CA ILE A 286 3.37 60.38 26.34
C ILE A 286 4.49 59.42 26.70
N VAL A 287 5.33 59.82 27.65
CA VAL A 287 6.04 58.87 28.50
C VAL A 287 4.98 58.20 29.37
N HIS A 288 4.90 56.88 29.37
CA HIS A 288 3.95 56.15 30.23
C HIS A 288 4.27 56.41 31.71
N THR A 289 3.61 57.43 32.27
CA THR A 289 3.22 57.67 33.67
C THR A 289 4.20 57.32 34.79
N LEU A 290 4.97 58.31 35.22
CA LEU A 290 5.07 58.72 36.63
C LEU A 290 4.82 60.24 36.71
N PRO A 291 4.05 60.74 37.69
CA PRO A 291 3.68 62.15 37.77
C PRO A 291 4.84 62.94 38.37
N VAL A 292 5.82 63.27 37.55
CA VAL A 292 6.87 64.24 37.90
C VAL A 292 6.95 65.25 36.76
N LYS A 293 6.77 66.53 37.09
CA LYS A 293 7.02 67.65 36.18
C LYS A 293 8.49 67.60 35.77
N PHE A 294 8.80 67.09 34.59
CA PHE A 294 10.07 67.32 33.95
C PHE A 294 9.91 68.49 32.98
N THR A 295 10.63 69.57 33.25
CA THR A 295 11.04 70.52 32.22
C THR A 295 11.88 69.74 31.22
N ILE A 296 11.37 69.60 29.99
CA ILE A 296 12.07 68.94 28.89
C ILE A 296 13.21 69.88 28.47
N GLU A 297 14.42 69.60 28.94
CA GLU A 297 15.63 70.06 28.29
C GLU A 297 15.81 69.32 26.95
N ASP A 298 16.53 69.98 26.04
CA ASP A 298 16.64 69.66 24.61
C ASP A 298 16.79 68.16 24.27
N PRO A 299 16.26 67.74 23.09
CA PRO A 299 16.21 66.33 22.70
C PRO A 299 17.61 65.71 22.71
N ASP A 300 17.78 64.70 23.55
CA ASP A 300 18.98 63.88 23.70
C ASP A 300 19.55 63.48 22.31
N PRO A 301 20.80 63.86 21.97
CA PRO A 301 21.41 63.59 20.66
C PRO A 301 21.47 62.08 20.33
N THR A 302 21.35 61.22 21.33
CA THR A 302 21.35 59.75 21.16
C THR A 302 20.14 59.20 20.38
N LEU A 303 19.02 59.93 20.33
CA LEU A 303 17.83 59.53 19.56
C LEU A 303 18.03 59.70 18.05
N GLY A 304 18.81 60.71 17.63
CA GLY A 304 19.17 60.93 16.23
C GLY A 304 20.03 59.80 15.68
N ASP A 305 20.97 59.30 16.48
CA ASP A 305 21.86 58.21 16.10
C ASP A 305 21.14 56.86 16.06
N LYS A 306 20.26 56.57 17.04
CA LYS A 306 19.37 55.38 17.00
C LYS A 306 18.46 55.37 15.77
N ARG A 307 17.95 56.53 15.36
CA ARG A 307 17.12 56.65 14.15
C ARG A 307 17.93 56.38 12.88
N LYS A 308 19.16 56.90 12.77
CA LYS A 308 20.05 56.62 11.64
C LYS A 308 20.41 55.13 11.58
N GLU A 309 20.66 54.51 12.73
CA GLU A 309 20.93 53.08 12.83
C GLU A 309 19.75 52.22 12.36
N LEU A 310 18.52 52.55 12.79
CA LEU A 310 17.30 51.87 12.34
C LEU A 310 17.07 52.00 10.84
N ILE A 311 17.31 53.19 10.26
CA ILE A 311 17.20 53.41 8.81
C ILE A 311 18.25 52.59 8.05
N ALA A 312 19.49 52.56 8.55
CA ALA A 312 20.56 51.76 7.95
C ALA A 312 20.23 50.26 7.97
N ARG A 313 19.73 49.73 9.11
CA ARG A 313 19.27 48.34 9.24
C ARG A 313 18.08 48.04 8.33
N HIS A 314 17.12 48.95 8.21
CA HIS A 314 15.97 48.79 7.31
C HIS A 314 16.41 48.68 5.84
N ASN A 315 17.32 49.55 5.41
CA ASN A 315 17.85 49.52 4.05
C ASN A 315 18.65 48.24 3.77
N GLN A 316 19.45 47.79 4.75
CA GLN A 316 20.19 46.52 4.65
C GLN A 316 19.24 45.32 4.51
N LEU A 317 18.23 45.22 5.38
CA LEU A 317 17.24 44.13 5.32
C LEU A 317 16.45 44.15 4.00
N THR A 318 16.16 45.33 3.46
CA THR A 318 15.46 45.47 2.17
C THR A 318 16.32 44.96 1.01
N ALA A 319 17.61 45.30 0.99
CA ALA A 319 18.56 44.79 0.00
C ALA A 319 18.73 43.26 0.08
N GLU A 320 18.82 42.70 1.30
CA GLU A 320 18.90 41.25 1.52
C GLU A 320 17.61 40.53 1.06
N ILE A 321 16.44 41.14 1.25
CA ILE A 321 15.15 40.62 0.76
C ILE A 321 15.11 40.59 -0.78
N GLU A 322 15.57 41.65 -1.44
CA GLU A 322 15.62 41.72 -2.90
C GLU A 322 16.55 40.64 -3.47
N GLU A 323 17.74 40.48 -2.89
CA GLU A 323 18.70 39.46 -3.28
C GLU A 323 18.14 38.04 -3.08
N LEU A 324 17.52 37.76 -1.94
CA LEU A 324 16.86 36.48 -1.68
C LEU A 324 15.69 36.23 -2.64
N SER A 325 14.90 37.26 -2.96
CA SER A 325 13.78 37.14 -3.91
C SER A 325 14.27 36.79 -5.32
N ALA A 326 15.43 37.31 -5.74
CA ALA A 326 16.05 36.99 -7.02
C ALA A 326 16.56 35.54 -7.03
N LYS A 327 17.20 35.10 -5.94
CA LYS A 327 17.66 33.71 -5.76
C LYS A 327 16.51 32.70 -5.76
N VAL A 328 15.38 33.04 -5.12
CA VAL A 328 14.16 32.20 -5.13
C VAL A 328 13.62 32.08 -6.56
N ARG A 329 13.47 33.20 -7.29
CA ARG A 329 13.01 33.19 -8.69
C ARG A 329 13.91 32.35 -9.59
N ALA A 330 15.23 32.46 -9.46
CA ALA A 330 16.18 31.65 -10.21
C ALA A 330 16.11 30.15 -9.85
N ALA A 331 15.86 29.80 -8.59
CA ALA A 331 15.66 28.40 -8.20
C ALA A 331 14.34 27.83 -8.75
N GLU A 332 13.29 28.65 -8.84
CA GLU A 332 12.00 28.25 -9.42
C GLU A 332 12.08 27.99 -10.92
N THR A 333 12.84 28.80 -11.69
CA THR A 333 13.02 28.57 -13.13
C THR A 333 13.72 27.24 -13.39
N VAL A 334 14.83 26.98 -12.68
CA VAL A 334 15.54 25.69 -12.78
C VAL A 334 14.65 24.51 -12.38
N ARG A 335 13.82 24.68 -11.35
CA ARG A 335 12.86 23.65 -10.94
C ARG A 335 11.84 23.34 -12.03
N LYS A 336 11.30 24.37 -12.71
CA LYS A 336 10.35 24.20 -13.82
C LYS A 336 10.99 23.48 -15.00
N GLU A 337 12.18 23.89 -15.43
CA GLU A 337 12.90 23.24 -16.54
C GLU A 337 13.14 21.75 -16.28
N VAL A 338 13.55 21.38 -15.07
CA VAL A 338 13.73 19.97 -14.69
C VAL A 338 12.39 19.23 -14.70
N LEU A 339 11.31 19.84 -14.21
CA LEU A 339 9.99 19.22 -14.18
C LEU A 339 9.43 18.99 -15.60
N ASP A 340 9.58 19.96 -16.49
CA ASP A 340 9.15 19.85 -17.89
C ASP A 340 9.90 18.73 -18.61
N SER A 341 11.22 18.61 -18.39
CA SER A 341 12.03 17.51 -18.94
C SER A 341 11.62 16.13 -18.42
N LEU A 342 11.18 16.04 -17.16
CA LEU A 342 10.68 14.80 -16.54
C LEU A 342 9.33 14.39 -17.10
N VAL A 343 8.42 15.36 -17.29
CA VAL A 343 7.10 15.14 -17.92
C VAL A 343 7.27 14.64 -19.34
N GLU A 344 8.12 15.29 -20.14
CA GLU A 344 8.35 14.88 -21.53
C GLU A 344 8.92 13.46 -21.65
N ARG A 345 9.81 13.06 -20.72
CA ARG A 345 10.33 11.68 -20.66
C ARG A 345 9.29 10.68 -20.21
N TYR A 346 8.45 11.03 -19.24
CA TYR A 346 7.36 10.18 -18.80
C TYR A 346 6.37 9.92 -19.95
N ASP A 347 6.02 10.95 -20.72
CA ASP A 347 5.16 10.82 -21.89
C ASP A 347 5.78 9.96 -22.99
N ARG A 348 7.10 10.07 -23.21
CA ARG A 348 7.82 9.16 -24.13
C ARG A 348 7.80 7.71 -23.64
N SER A 349 8.06 7.48 -22.36
CA SER A 349 8.07 6.14 -21.75
C SER A 349 6.69 5.48 -21.81
N THR A 350 5.63 6.23 -21.50
CA THR A 350 4.25 5.72 -21.57
C THR A 350 3.82 5.37 -22.99
N LYS A 351 4.22 6.17 -24.00
CA LYS A 351 4.02 5.83 -25.42
C LYS A 351 4.71 4.52 -25.80
N LEU A 352 5.99 4.38 -25.47
CA LEU A 352 6.74 3.15 -25.74
C LEU A 352 6.14 1.93 -25.03
N HIS A 353 5.69 2.08 -23.78
CA HIS A 353 5.03 1.01 -23.06
C HIS A 353 3.71 0.61 -23.73
N LYS A 354 2.91 1.58 -24.19
CA LYS A 354 1.68 1.32 -24.92
C LYS A 354 1.95 0.56 -26.23
N GLU A 355 2.95 0.98 -27.00
CA GLU A 355 3.39 0.29 -28.22
C GLU A 355 3.85 -1.14 -27.94
N ALA A 356 4.64 -1.36 -26.87
CA ALA A 356 5.08 -2.69 -26.46
C ALA A 356 3.91 -3.59 -26.03
N VAL A 357 2.95 -3.05 -25.30
CA VAL A 357 1.73 -3.76 -24.90
C VAL A 357 0.88 -4.14 -26.12
N ASP A 358 0.75 -3.24 -27.08
CA ASP A 358 0.00 -3.52 -28.31
C ASP A 358 0.71 -4.56 -29.18
N ALA A 359 2.04 -4.51 -29.29
CA ALA A 359 2.84 -5.56 -29.92
C ALA A 359 2.67 -6.93 -29.23
N TYR A 360 2.68 -6.95 -27.89
CA TYR A 360 2.46 -8.18 -27.12
C TYR A 360 1.06 -8.77 -27.37
N LYS A 361 0.01 -7.93 -27.50
CA LYS A 361 -1.34 -8.41 -27.84
C LYS A 361 -1.39 -9.08 -29.21
N VAL A 362 -0.65 -8.56 -30.20
CA VAL A 362 -0.55 -9.17 -31.54
C VAL A 362 0.10 -10.55 -31.43
N VAL A 363 1.27 -10.64 -30.80
CA VAL A 363 1.98 -11.92 -30.60
C VAL A 363 1.12 -12.92 -29.83
N ARG A 364 0.41 -12.47 -28.79
CA ARG A 364 -0.51 -13.35 -28.03
C ARG A 364 -1.63 -13.91 -28.91
N ARG A 365 -2.16 -13.12 -29.85
CA ARG A 365 -3.19 -13.58 -30.79
C ARG A 365 -2.63 -14.65 -31.72
N GLU A 366 -1.45 -14.41 -32.31
CA GLU A 366 -0.77 -15.37 -33.19
C GLU A 366 -0.49 -16.70 -32.47
N ILE A 367 0.01 -16.65 -31.23
CA ILE A 367 0.21 -17.86 -30.40
C ILE A 367 -1.13 -18.57 -30.14
N GLY A 368 -2.20 -17.83 -29.91
CA GLY A 368 -3.55 -18.38 -29.74
C GLY A 368 -4.05 -19.13 -30.98
N GLU A 369 -3.86 -18.54 -32.16
CA GLU A 369 -4.21 -19.16 -33.45
C GLU A 369 -3.39 -20.43 -33.71
N LEU A 370 -2.07 -20.38 -33.51
CA LEU A 370 -1.18 -21.54 -33.64
C LEU A 370 -1.57 -22.65 -32.65
N THR A 371 -1.93 -22.30 -31.41
CA THR A 371 -2.34 -23.28 -30.40
C THR A 371 -3.67 -23.94 -30.78
N SER A 372 -4.63 -23.18 -31.29
CA SER A 372 -5.91 -23.70 -31.77
C SER A 372 -5.73 -24.63 -32.97
N SER A 373 -4.94 -24.21 -33.97
CA SER A 373 -4.58 -25.04 -35.12
C SER A 373 -3.87 -26.34 -34.69
N THR A 374 -2.94 -26.25 -33.73
CA THR A 374 -2.25 -27.44 -33.20
C THR A 374 -3.23 -28.39 -32.49
N LYS A 375 -4.22 -27.87 -31.75
CA LYS A 375 -5.26 -28.70 -31.12
C LYS A 375 -6.17 -29.37 -32.15
N GLU A 376 -6.57 -28.67 -33.20
CA GLU A 376 -7.35 -29.24 -34.29
C GLU A 376 -6.59 -30.33 -35.03
N ASN A 377 -5.30 -30.12 -35.32
CA ASN A 377 -4.43 -31.12 -35.92
C ASN A 377 -4.29 -32.36 -35.02
N ARG A 378 -4.20 -32.19 -33.69
CA ARG A 378 -4.20 -33.32 -32.75
C ARG A 378 -5.53 -34.06 -32.77
N ARG A 379 -6.66 -33.36 -32.74
CA ARG A 379 -8.00 -33.97 -32.83
C ARG A 379 -8.19 -34.75 -34.13
N LEU A 380 -7.74 -34.19 -35.26
CA LEU A 380 -7.76 -34.88 -36.54
C LEU A 380 -6.89 -36.13 -36.51
N ALA A 381 -5.68 -36.05 -35.95
CA ALA A 381 -4.80 -37.20 -35.80
C ALA A 381 -5.39 -38.30 -34.90
N ASP A 382 -6.09 -37.91 -33.82
CA ASP A 382 -6.82 -38.84 -32.96
C ASP A 382 -7.99 -39.50 -33.70
N ALA A 383 -8.77 -38.72 -34.47
CA ALA A 383 -9.89 -39.24 -35.26
C ALA A 383 -9.43 -40.23 -36.36
N LEU A 384 -8.28 -39.96 -36.99
CA LEU A 384 -7.65 -40.88 -37.93
C LEU A 384 -7.18 -42.17 -37.24
N ARG A 385 -6.65 -42.07 -36.02
CA ARG A 385 -6.28 -43.25 -35.21
C ARG A 385 -7.48 -44.10 -34.83
N SER A 386 -8.63 -43.48 -34.57
CA SER A 386 -9.88 -44.21 -34.28
C SER A 386 -10.57 -44.79 -35.52
N GLY A 387 -10.05 -44.52 -36.73
CA GLY A 387 -10.62 -45.03 -37.98
C GLY A 387 -11.90 -44.32 -38.43
N ASP A 388 -12.07 -43.05 -38.06
CA ASP A 388 -13.23 -42.27 -38.49
C ASP A 388 -13.17 -41.97 -40.00
N MET A 389 -14.18 -42.44 -40.74
CA MET A 389 -14.27 -42.31 -42.19
C MET A 389 -14.36 -40.85 -42.65
N GLU A 390 -14.95 -39.97 -41.84
CA GLU A 390 -15.08 -38.56 -42.17
C GLU A 390 -13.73 -37.83 -42.07
N ALA A 391 -12.92 -38.16 -41.06
CA ALA A 391 -11.56 -37.65 -40.92
C ALA A 391 -10.65 -38.07 -42.08
N VAL A 392 -10.77 -39.32 -42.55
CA VAL A 392 -10.02 -39.83 -43.72
C VAL A 392 -10.42 -39.07 -44.99
N ARG A 393 -11.72 -38.85 -45.23
CA ARG A 393 -12.20 -38.06 -46.37
C ARG A 393 -11.65 -36.65 -46.34
N LYS A 394 -11.69 -35.99 -45.18
CA LYS A 394 -11.17 -34.63 -44.99
C LYS A 394 -9.67 -34.53 -45.29
N VAL A 395 -8.85 -35.50 -44.86
CA VAL A 395 -7.41 -35.53 -45.19
C VAL A 395 -7.17 -35.73 -46.68
N GLN A 396 -7.95 -36.59 -47.32
CA GLN A 396 -7.82 -36.83 -48.76
C GLN A 396 -8.19 -35.59 -49.57
N GLU A 397 -9.24 -34.87 -49.17
CA GLU A 397 -9.60 -33.56 -49.72
C GLU A 397 -8.47 -32.53 -49.53
N MET A 398 -7.87 -32.43 -48.34
CA MET A 398 -6.72 -31.54 -48.10
C MET A 398 -5.54 -31.86 -49.03
N ARG A 399 -5.20 -33.14 -49.21
CA ARG A 399 -4.12 -33.56 -50.12
C ARG A 399 -4.42 -33.18 -51.56
N THR A 400 -5.65 -33.39 -52.03
CA THR A 400 -6.04 -32.97 -53.38
C THR A 400 -5.93 -31.46 -53.55
N MET A 401 -6.24 -30.68 -52.51
CA MET A 401 -6.09 -29.23 -52.55
C MET A 401 -4.61 -28.83 -52.61
N GLU A 402 -3.75 -29.40 -51.76
CA GLU A 402 -2.30 -29.17 -51.79
C GLU A 402 -1.69 -29.50 -53.15
N ASP A 403 -2.06 -30.62 -53.75
CA ASP A 403 -1.61 -31.02 -55.08
C ASP A 403 -2.05 -30.02 -56.15
N THR A 404 -3.29 -29.53 -56.10
CA THR A 404 -3.78 -28.50 -57.04
C THR A 404 -3.05 -27.16 -56.89
N VAL A 405 -2.74 -26.75 -55.65
CA VAL A 405 -1.97 -25.53 -55.37
C VAL A 405 -0.53 -25.70 -55.85
N ALA A 406 0.10 -26.84 -55.59
CA ALA A 406 1.45 -27.14 -56.06
C ALA A 406 1.54 -27.26 -57.58
N ALA A 407 0.48 -27.74 -58.26
CA ALA A 407 0.38 -27.75 -59.71
C ALA A 407 0.24 -26.32 -60.29
N TYR A 408 -0.54 -25.46 -59.64
CA TYR A 408 -0.66 -24.05 -59.99
C TYR A 408 0.69 -23.32 -59.95
N TYR A 409 1.46 -23.52 -58.87
CA TYR A 409 2.79 -22.91 -58.75
C TYR A 409 3.86 -23.54 -59.66
N ARG A 410 3.69 -24.78 -60.11
CA ARG A 410 4.61 -25.44 -61.06
C ARG A 410 4.41 -25.03 -62.53
N GLY A 411 3.36 -24.27 -62.85
CA GLY A 411 3.17 -23.67 -64.18
C GLY A 411 2.93 -24.66 -65.33
N THR A 412 2.63 -25.93 -65.04
CA THR A 412 2.52 -26.99 -66.06
C THR A 412 1.12 -27.14 -66.67
N GLU A 413 0.10 -26.45 -66.15
CA GLU A 413 -1.25 -26.44 -66.73
C GLU A 413 -1.68 -25.02 -67.12
N LYS A 414 -2.42 -24.90 -68.23
CA LYS A 414 -2.98 -23.63 -68.71
C LYS A 414 -3.75 -22.94 -67.57
N ALA A 415 -3.29 -21.76 -67.15
CA ALA A 415 -3.72 -21.04 -65.96
C ALA A 415 -5.24 -20.78 -65.86
N GLU A 416 -5.98 -20.86 -66.96
CA GLU A 416 -7.45 -20.73 -66.98
C GLU A 416 -8.18 -21.93 -66.34
N ASN A 417 -7.73 -23.16 -66.58
CA ASN A 417 -8.39 -24.35 -66.02
C ASN A 417 -8.15 -24.50 -64.52
N THR A 418 -6.96 -24.13 -64.06
CA THR A 418 -6.60 -24.17 -62.64
C THR A 418 -7.35 -23.09 -61.85
N ARG A 419 -7.53 -21.88 -62.41
CA ARG A 419 -8.36 -20.82 -61.80
C ARG A 419 -9.81 -21.24 -61.59
N GLN A 420 -10.42 -21.89 -62.60
CA GLN A 420 -11.81 -22.35 -62.49
C GLN A 420 -11.98 -23.45 -61.44
N ARG A 421 -11.01 -24.39 -61.34
CA ARG A 421 -11.01 -25.43 -60.29
C ARG A 421 -10.84 -24.85 -58.89
N VAL A 422 -9.91 -23.91 -58.68
CA VAL A 422 -9.71 -23.26 -57.37
C VAL A 422 -10.96 -22.46 -56.97
N GLN A 423 -11.59 -21.74 -57.90
CA GLN A 423 -12.83 -21.00 -57.61
C GLN A 423 -14.01 -21.91 -57.22
N LEU A 424 -14.13 -23.10 -57.84
CA LEU A 424 -15.19 -24.07 -57.51
C LEU A 424 -14.99 -24.67 -56.11
N VAL A 425 -13.76 -25.03 -55.76
CA VAL A 425 -13.44 -25.61 -54.44
C VAL A 425 -13.58 -24.56 -53.33
N SER A 426 -13.13 -23.32 -53.56
CA SER A 426 -13.33 -22.22 -52.59
C SER A 426 -14.80 -21.87 -52.39
N ARG A 427 -15.64 -21.96 -53.44
CA ARG A 427 -17.10 -21.76 -53.30
C ARG A 427 -17.75 -22.85 -52.45
N GLN A 428 -17.37 -24.11 -52.60
CA GLN A 428 -17.89 -25.22 -51.80
C GLN A 428 -17.49 -25.12 -50.32
N TYR A 429 -16.27 -24.68 -50.02
CA TYR A 429 -15.82 -24.44 -48.65
C TYR A 429 -16.59 -23.29 -47.98
N MET A 430 -16.74 -22.16 -48.68
CA MET A 430 -17.49 -21.00 -48.17
C MET A 430 -18.98 -21.31 -47.96
N SER A 431 -19.62 -22.10 -48.82
CA SER A 431 -21.04 -22.48 -48.63
C SER A 431 -21.25 -23.41 -47.43
N ASN A 432 -20.31 -24.31 -47.14
CA ASN A 432 -20.45 -25.25 -46.02
C ASN A 432 -20.17 -24.60 -44.66
N GLU A 433 -19.22 -23.67 -44.56
CA GLU A 433 -18.97 -22.92 -43.32
C GLU A 433 -20.14 -21.97 -43.00
N ILE A 434 -20.69 -21.26 -44.00
CA ILE A 434 -21.79 -20.32 -43.80
C ILE A 434 -23.08 -21.02 -43.33
N SER A 435 -23.37 -22.23 -43.82
CA SER A 435 -24.55 -23.00 -43.38
C SER A 435 -24.44 -23.57 -41.95
N SER A 436 -23.23 -23.76 -41.43
CA SER A 436 -23.02 -24.36 -40.10
C SER A 436 -23.07 -23.35 -38.93
N HIS A 437 -23.08 -22.04 -39.21
CA HIS A 437 -23.05 -20.98 -38.19
C HIS A 437 -24.17 -19.93 -38.31
N MET A 438 -25.17 -20.13 -39.18
CA MET A 438 -26.38 -19.29 -39.14
C MET A 438 -27.27 -19.72 -37.97
N ILE A 439 -27.03 -19.13 -36.81
CA ILE A 439 -27.95 -19.13 -35.67
C ILE A 439 -29.24 -18.45 -36.16
N SER A 440 -30.34 -19.19 -36.20
CA SER A 440 -31.65 -18.64 -36.53
C SER A 440 -32.03 -17.60 -35.49
N THR A 441 -31.94 -16.32 -35.86
CA THR A 441 -32.32 -15.20 -35.00
C THR A 441 -33.61 -14.57 -35.50
N THR A 442 -34.65 -14.61 -34.68
CA THR A 442 -35.89 -13.86 -34.91
C THR A 442 -35.73 -12.42 -34.43
N PRO A 443 -36.06 -11.41 -35.25
CA PRO A 443 -35.99 -10.00 -34.85
C PRO A 443 -37.07 -9.67 -33.81
N ASP A 444 -36.72 -8.84 -32.83
CA ASP A 444 -37.55 -8.56 -31.65
C ASP A 444 -38.83 -7.75 -31.98
N ARG A 445 -38.90 -7.10 -33.16
CA ARG A 445 -40.08 -6.37 -33.68
C ARG A 445 -40.15 -6.42 -35.22
N PRO A 446 -41.12 -7.12 -35.84
CA PRO A 446 -41.09 -7.41 -37.28
C PRO A 446 -41.54 -6.25 -38.20
N ASN A 447 -42.09 -5.15 -37.68
CA ASN A 447 -42.91 -4.23 -38.50
C ASN A 447 -42.23 -2.89 -38.88
N THR A 448 -40.91 -2.78 -38.89
CA THR A 448 -40.25 -1.54 -39.35
C THR A 448 -38.94 -1.82 -40.11
N PRO A 449 -38.89 -1.60 -41.44
CA PRO A 449 -37.73 -1.92 -42.27
C PRO A 449 -36.45 -1.16 -41.89
N ALA A 450 -36.60 0.06 -41.35
CA ALA A 450 -35.46 0.91 -40.99
C ALA A 450 -34.64 0.38 -39.80
N PHE A 451 -35.21 -0.50 -38.98
CA PHE A 451 -34.51 -1.07 -37.82
C PHE A 451 -33.60 -2.26 -38.18
N TRP A 452 -33.85 -2.91 -39.32
CA TRP A 452 -33.10 -4.09 -39.77
C TRP A 452 -31.64 -3.78 -40.16
N MET A 453 -31.34 -2.54 -40.53
CA MET A 453 -30.03 -2.17 -41.07
C MET A 453 -29.10 -1.46 -40.08
N MET A 454 -29.59 -0.96 -38.93
CA MET A 454 -28.79 -0.05 -38.09
C MET A 454 -28.29 -0.62 -36.75
N GLU A 455 -28.99 -1.53 -36.07
CA GLU A 455 -28.61 -1.82 -34.66
C GLU A 455 -28.08 -3.23 -34.35
N GLY A 456 -28.17 -4.22 -35.24
CA GLY A 456 -27.47 -5.51 -35.05
C GLY A 456 -27.74 -6.22 -33.71
N ARG A 457 -28.85 -5.93 -33.03
CA ARG A 457 -29.23 -6.58 -31.76
C ARG A 457 -30.20 -7.72 -32.04
N PHE A 458 -29.68 -8.94 -31.97
CA PHE A 458 -30.48 -10.16 -32.07
C PHE A 458 -30.57 -10.83 -30.70
N LYS A 459 -31.75 -11.29 -30.30
CA LYS A 459 -31.89 -12.12 -29.09
C LYS A 459 -31.49 -13.57 -29.42
N PRO A 460 -30.64 -14.22 -28.62
CA PRO A 460 -30.43 -15.66 -28.73
C PRO A 460 -31.73 -16.40 -28.39
N SER A 461 -32.05 -17.49 -29.11
CA SER A 461 -33.24 -18.28 -28.85
C SER A 461 -33.18 -18.88 -27.44
N ASN A 462 -34.02 -18.41 -26.52
CA ASN A 462 -34.22 -19.08 -25.24
C ASN A 462 -34.84 -20.45 -25.52
N LYS A 463 -34.05 -21.52 -25.42
CA LYS A 463 -34.60 -22.85 -25.26
C LYS A 463 -35.26 -22.91 -23.89
N ILE A 464 -36.58 -22.90 -23.89
CA ILE A 464 -37.42 -23.22 -22.74
C ILE A 464 -37.03 -24.64 -22.33
N GLN A 465 -36.46 -24.78 -21.14
CA GLN A 465 -36.47 -26.03 -20.39
C GLN A 465 -37.86 -26.11 -19.75
N ASP A 466 -38.76 -26.86 -20.38
CA ASP A 466 -39.94 -27.39 -19.71
C ASP A 466 -39.63 -28.83 -19.28
N GLU A 467 -40.11 -29.17 -18.08
CA GLU A 467 -40.19 -30.50 -17.48
C GLU A 467 -40.94 -31.52 -18.34
#